data_AF-A0A7Z8QGE3-F1
#
_entry.id   AF-A0A7Z8QGE3-F1
#
_cell.length_a   1.000
_cell.length_b   1.000
_cell.length_c   1.000
_cell.angle_alpha   90.00
_cell.angle_beta   90.00
_cell.angle_gamma   90.00
#
_symmetry.space_group_name_H-M   'P 1'
#
loop_
_entity.id
_entity.type
_entity.pdbx_description
1 polymer ?
#
loop_
_entity_poly.entity_id
_entity_poly.type
_entity_poly.pdbx_seq_one_letter_code
_entity_poly.pdbx_strand_id
1 'polypeptide(L)'
;MFNPEQFTKLHKNSKAWLKKALARPFKGKTIVVTHHTPTHWSWNDSPNAIKKLAYCNDLKSLFHKYGISAWFHGHTHSIGDYRIEGSRILSNTRGYVGRRMVSDFDLNKIVDI
;
A
#
# COMPACT_ATOMS: atom_id res chain seq x y z
N MET A 1 -21.82 6.37 12.01
CA MET A 1 -20.39 5.97 12.06
C MET A 1 -20.29 4.54 11.54
N PHE A 2 -19.26 4.20 10.75
CA PHE A 2 -19.11 2.84 10.24
C PHE A 2 -18.62 1.88 11.33
N ASN A 3 -19.10 0.63 11.32
CA ASN A 3 -18.63 -0.46 12.20
C ASN A 3 -17.59 -1.36 11.50
N PRO A 4 -16.91 -2.28 12.23
CA PRO A 4 -15.89 -3.17 11.64
C PRO A 4 -16.40 -4.04 10.48
N GLU A 5 -17.64 -4.52 10.55
CA GLU A 5 -18.26 -5.34 9.50
C GLU A 5 -18.45 -4.54 8.21
N GLN A 6 -18.88 -3.28 8.33
CA GLN A 6 -19.03 -2.36 7.21
C GLN A 6 -17.68 -2.04 6.57
N PHE A 7 -16.63 -1.77 7.35
CA PHE A 7 -15.27 -1.59 6.80
C PHE A 7 -14.75 -2.84 6.09
N THR A 8 -15.01 -4.02 6.66
CA THR A 8 -14.65 -5.31 6.03
C THR A 8 -15.37 -5.49 4.69
N LYS A 9 -16.66 -5.15 4.61
CA LYS A 9 -17.44 -5.21 3.36
C LYS A 9 -16.89 -4.23 2.32
N LEU A 10 -16.59 -2.99 2.72
CA LEU A 10 -15.98 -1.99 1.83
C LEU A 10 -14.61 -2.42 1.32
N HIS A 11 -13.78 -3.01 2.18
CA HIS A 11 -12.48 -3.57 1.78
C HIS A 11 -12.66 -4.70 0.75
N LYS A 12 -13.55 -5.66 1.01
CA LYS A 12 -13.83 -6.78 0.08
C LYS A 12 -14.31 -6.26 -1.28
N ASN A 13 -15.20 -5.28 -1.30
CA ASN A 13 -15.69 -4.66 -2.54
C ASN A 13 -14.55 -3.96 -3.31
N SER A 14 -13.72 -3.18 -2.61
CA SER A 14 -12.58 -2.47 -3.22
C SER A 14 -11.55 -3.45 -3.78
N LYS A 15 -11.24 -4.52 -3.04
CA LYS A 15 -10.33 -5.59 -3.48
C LYS A 15 -10.88 -6.34 -4.70
N ALA A 16 -12.18 -6.62 -4.73
CA ALA A 16 -12.84 -7.27 -5.87
C ALA A 16 -12.80 -6.37 -7.11
N TRP A 17 -13.09 -5.07 -6.96
CA TRP A 17 -12.96 -4.10 -8.03
C TRP A 17 -11.52 -4.00 -8.54
N LEU A 18 -10.53 -3.89 -7.65
CA LEU A 18 -9.11 -3.81 -8.01
C LEU A 18 -8.68 -5.03 -8.84
N LYS A 19 -9.07 -6.24 -8.42
CA LYS A 19 -8.81 -7.47 -9.19
C LYS A 19 -9.39 -7.44 -10.60
N LYS A 20 -10.62 -6.90 -10.76
CA LYS A 20 -11.26 -6.74 -12.06
C LYS A 20 -10.54 -5.70 -12.92
N ALA A 21 -10.09 -4.61 -12.31
CA ALA A 21 -9.33 -3.57 -13.01
C ALA A 21 -7.97 -4.09 -13.49
N LEU A 22 -7.21 -4.77 -12.61
CA LEU A 22 -5.91 -5.37 -12.93
C LEU A 22 -5.98 -6.49 -13.97
N ALA A 23 -7.13 -7.15 -14.11
CA ALA A 23 -7.34 -8.19 -15.13
C ALA A 23 -7.57 -7.64 -16.55
N ARG A 24 -7.81 -6.33 -16.69
CA ARG A 24 -8.02 -5.71 -18.00
C ARG A 24 -6.66 -5.59 -18.72
N PRO A 25 -6.53 -6.07 -19.97
CA PRO A 25 -5.30 -5.91 -20.72
C PRO A 25 -4.92 -4.44 -20.88
N PHE A 26 -3.66 -4.12 -20.63
CA PHE A 26 -3.08 -2.80 -20.85
C PHE A 26 -1.66 -2.99 -21.39
N LYS A 27 -1.32 -2.29 -22.48
CA LYS A 27 0.00 -2.43 -23.12
C LYS A 27 1.12 -1.70 -22.37
N GLY A 28 0.79 -0.81 -21.43
CA GLY A 28 1.73 -0.02 -20.66
C GLY A 28 1.96 -0.55 -19.23
N LYS A 29 2.70 0.24 -18.44
CA LYS A 29 2.96 -0.05 -17.03
C LYS A 29 1.72 0.20 -16.19
N THR A 30 1.37 -0.76 -15.33
CA THR A 30 0.25 -0.61 -14.39
C THR A 30 0.78 -0.19 -13.04
N ILE A 31 0.23 0.90 -12.50
CA ILE A 31 0.58 1.43 -11.17
C ILE A 31 -0.67 1.38 -10.29
N VAL A 32 -0.50 0.95 -9.04
CA VAL A 32 -1.56 0.94 -8.03
C VAL A 32 -1.25 1.98 -6.96
N VAL A 33 -2.26 2.73 -6.52
CA VAL A 33 -2.14 3.69 -5.42
C VAL A 33 -3.21 3.42 -4.40
N THR A 34 -2.83 3.21 -3.14
CA THR A 34 -3.76 3.01 -2.02
C THR A 34 -3.29 3.78 -0.79
N HIS A 35 -4.20 4.15 0.11
CA HIS A 35 -3.75 4.79 1.36
C HIS A 35 -3.11 3.77 2.32
N HIS A 36 -3.83 2.69 2.63
CA HIS A 36 -3.34 1.61 3.50
C HIS A 36 -2.27 0.76 2.81
N THR A 37 -1.41 0.14 3.62
CA THR A 37 -0.29 -0.68 3.16
C THR A 37 -0.78 -1.96 2.47
N PRO A 38 -0.22 -2.33 1.30
CA PRO A 38 -0.62 -3.53 0.56
C PRO A 38 0.05 -4.82 1.06
N THR A 39 1.01 -4.68 1.97
CA THR A 39 1.67 -5.81 2.64
C THR A 39 2.03 -5.44 4.07
N HIS A 40 2.37 -6.45 4.88
CA HIS A 40 2.88 -6.25 6.23
C HIS A 40 4.36 -5.84 6.27
N TRP A 41 5.08 -5.85 5.14
CA TRP A 41 6.52 -5.52 5.08
C TRP A 41 6.79 -4.03 5.24
N SER A 42 5.80 -3.17 4.95
CA SER A 42 5.86 -1.74 5.20
C SER A 42 5.53 -1.34 6.66
N TRP A 43 5.38 -2.33 7.55
CA TRP A 43 5.15 -2.13 8.98
C TRP A 43 6.49 -2.01 9.70
N ASN A 44 6.69 -0.91 10.44
CA ASN A 44 7.95 -0.62 11.14
C ASN A 44 7.72 -0.29 12.64
N ASP A 45 6.73 -0.94 13.25
CA ASP A 45 6.41 -0.84 14.67
C ASP A 45 6.28 -2.27 15.21
N SER A 46 5.97 -2.46 16.49
CA SER A 46 5.89 -3.77 17.13
C SER A 46 5.07 -4.77 16.30
N PRO A 47 5.57 -6.00 16.07
CA PRO A 47 4.83 -7.02 15.32
C PRO A 47 3.51 -7.42 16.00
N ASN A 48 3.42 -7.21 17.32
CA ASN A 48 2.25 -7.52 18.15
C ASN A 48 1.23 -6.37 18.23
N ALA A 49 1.48 -5.24 17.56
CA ALA A 49 0.58 -4.11 17.59
C ALA A 49 -0.74 -4.44 16.86
N ILE A 50 -1.85 -4.50 17.60
CA ILE A 50 -3.18 -4.85 17.07
C ILE A 50 -3.59 -3.95 15.89
N LYS A 51 -3.25 -2.65 15.94
CA LYS A 51 -3.50 -1.69 14.85
C LYS A 51 -2.93 -2.12 13.50
N LYS A 52 -1.86 -2.94 13.47
CA LYS A 52 -1.29 -3.52 12.24
C LYS A 52 -2.35 -4.24 11.41
N LEU A 53 -3.29 -4.94 12.05
CA LEU A 53 -4.36 -5.69 11.38
C LEU A 53 -5.36 -4.79 10.66
N ALA A 54 -5.57 -3.56 11.14
CA ALA A 54 -6.42 -2.58 10.49
C ALA A 54 -5.66 -1.77 9.43
N TYR A 55 -4.35 -1.63 9.59
CA TYR A 55 -3.52 -0.70 8.81
C TYR A 55 -2.91 -1.35 7.58
N CYS A 56 -2.55 -2.64 7.69
CA CYS A 56 -1.88 -3.40 6.65
C CYS A 56 -2.82 -4.47 6.08
N ASN A 57 -2.86 -4.56 4.75
CA ASN A 57 -3.59 -5.60 4.03
C ASN A 57 -2.59 -6.61 3.50
N ASP A 58 -2.90 -7.91 3.51
CA ASP A 58 -2.08 -8.89 2.80
C ASP A 58 -2.59 -9.07 1.36
N LEU A 59 -1.99 -8.31 0.44
CA LEU A 59 -2.33 -8.32 -0.99
C LEU A 59 -1.21 -8.89 -1.86
N LYS A 60 -0.24 -9.61 -1.26
CA LYS A 60 0.93 -10.15 -1.98
C LYS A 60 0.57 -10.97 -3.22
N SER A 61 -0.50 -11.74 -3.15
CA SER A 61 -0.99 -12.57 -4.27
C SER A 61 -1.37 -11.80 -5.53
N LEU A 62 -1.64 -10.49 -5.44
CA LEU A 62 -1.92 -9.66 -6.61
C LEU A 62 -0.67 -9.41 -7.46
N PHE A 63 0.50 -9.29 -6.83
CA PHE A 63 1.77 -9.08 -7.55
C PHE A 63 2.19 -10.32 -8.35
N HIS A 64 1.94 -11.52 -7.82
CA HIS A 64 2.20 -12.77 -8.54
C HIS A 64 1.23 -13.01 -9.71
N LYS A 65 0.03 -12.42 -9.66
CA LYS A 65 -1.04 -12.68 -10.63
C LYS A 65 -1.12 -11.65 -11.75
N TYR A 66 -0.77 -10.40 -11.46
CA TYR A 66 -0.98 -9.27 -12.37
C TYR A 66 0.34 -8.53 -12.61
N GLY A 67 0.54 -8.03 -13.83
CA GLY A 67 1.71 -7.24 -14.21
C GLY A 67 1.68 -5.83 -13.62
N ILE A 68 1.88 -5.71 -12.31
CA ILE A 68 1.98 -4.44 -11.59
C ILE A 68 3.43 -3.96 -11.67
N SER A 69 3.68 -2.75 -12.15
CA SER A 69 5.03 -2.18 -12.17
C SER A 69 5.37 -1.50 -10.83
N ALA A 70 4.39 -0.83 -10.23
CA ALA A 70 4.56 -0.19 -8.93
C ALA A 70 3.28 -0.14 -8.08
N TRP A 71 3.44 -0.10 -6.76
CA TRP A 71 2.38 0.15 -5.80
C TRP A 71 2.80 1.22 -4.78
N PHE A 72 2.17 2.39 -4.85
CA PHE A 72 2.40 3.47 -3.90
C PHE A 72 1.41 3.44 -2.75
N HIS A 73 1.90 3.61 -1.52
CA HIS A 73 1.06 3.62 -0.33
C HIS A 73 1.51 4.60 0.76
N GLY A 74 0.78 4.64 1.88
CA GLY A 74 1.17 5.40 3.06
C GLY A 74 0.64 4.80 4.35
N HIS A 75 -0.07 5.61 5.14
CA HIS A 75 -0.77 5.29 6.38
C HIS A 75 0.09 4.92 7.59
N THR A 76 1.10 4.05 7.44
CA THR A 76 1.92 3.58 8.58
C THR A 76 2.89 4.64 9.11
N HIS A 77 3.10 5.72 8.34
CA HIS A 77 4.09 6.76 8.63
C HIS A 77 5.49 6.15 8.76
N SER A 78 5.75 5.16 7.90
CA SER A 78 7.01 4.47 7.74
C SER A 78 7.38 4.53 6.25
N ILE A 79 8.67 4.70 5.99
CA ILE A 79 9.19 4.54 4.64
C ILE A 79 9.11 3.07 4.25
N GLY A 80 8.76 2.82 3.01
CA GLY A 80 8.90 1.52 2.38
C GLY A 80 9.45 1.75 0.97
N ASP A 81 10.47 0.99 0.58
CA ASP A 81 10.93 0.91 -0.81
C ASP A 81 11.53 -0.49 -1.01
N TYR A 82 10.70 -1.40 -1.53
CA TYR A 82 11.08 -2.79 -1.71
C TYR A 82 10.39 -3.38 -2.94
N ARG A 83 10.73 -4.62 -3.29
CA ARG A 83 10.14 -5.30 -4.45
C ARG A 83 9.49 -6.64 -4.09
N ILE A 84 8.42 -6.96 -4.81
CA ILE A 84 7.77 -8.28 -4.85
C ILE A 84 7.54 -8.59 -6.32
N GLU A 85 8.05 -9.71 -6.82
CA GLU A 85 7.90 -10.11 -8.24
C GLU A 85 8.27 -8.97 -9.22
N GLY A 86 9.37 -8.25 -8.95
CA GLY A 86 9.80 -7.11 -9.75
C GLY A 86 8.97 -5.82 -9.60
N SER A 87 7.76 -5.90 -9.02
CA SER A 87 6.94 -4.73 -8.71
C SER A 87 7.60 -3.90 -7.62
N ARG A 88 7.68 -2.57 -7.79
CA ARG A 88 8.20 -1.66 -6.74
C ARG A 88 7.08 -1.24 -5.79
N ILE A 89 7.21 -1.52 -4.50
CA ILE A 89 6.29 -1.03 -3.48
C ILE A 89 6.97 0.11 -2.75
N LEU A 90 6.34 1.29 -2.74
CA LEU A 90 6.96 2.50 -2.19
C LEU A 90 6.00 3.34 -1.33
N SER A 91 6.52 3.87 -0.23
CA SER A 91 5.86 4.83 0.64
C SER A 91 6.80 5.98 0.98
N ASN A 92 6.43 7.17 0.51
CA ASN A 92 7.10 8.44 0.78
C ASN A 92 6.23 9.26 1.74
N THR A 93 6.10 8.82 2.99
CA THR A 93 5.18 9.42 3.96
C THR A 93 5.84 10.56 4.73
N ARG A 94 5.14 11.69 4.86
CA ARG A 94 5.64 12.86 5.60
C ARG A 94 5.68 12.70 7.12
N GLY A 95 4.77 11.88 7.66
CA GLY A 95 4.52 11.82 9.10
C GLY A 95 3.55 12.90 9.58
N TYR A 96 3.57 13.17 10.88
CA TYR A 96 2.78 14.21 11.54
C TYR A 96 3.62 15.45 11.81
N VAL A 97 3.34 16.55 11.11
CA VAL A 97 4.03 17.84 11.30
C VAL A 97 3.89 18.30 12.75
N GLY A 98 5.02 18.69 13.36
CA GLY A 98 5.07 19.14 14.75
C GLY A 98 4.94 18.04 15.80
N ARG A 99 4.84 16.75 15.42
CA ARG A 99 4.77 15.63 16.37
C ARG A 99 5.73 14.50 16.05
N ARG A 100 5.61 13.91 14.85
CA ARG A 100 6.41 12.76 14.43
C ARG A 100 6.61 12.79 12.93
N MET A 101 7.64 13.51 12.51
CA MET A 101 8.07 13.54 11.11
C MET A 101 8.81 12.25 10.75
N VAL A 102 8.76 11.88 9.48
CA VAL A 102 9.58 10.81 8.92
C VAL A 102 10.80 11.45 8.28
N SER A 103 12.01 11.04 8.70
CA SER A 103 13.28 11.68 8.30
C SER A 103 13.52 11.64 6.79
N ASP A 104 13.15 10.53 6.15
CA ASP A 104 13.48 10.31 4.73
C ASP A 104 12.30 10.67 3.81
N PHE A 105 11.33 11.42 4.32
CA PHE A 105 10.32 12.05 3.48
C PHE A 105 10.99 13.04 2.54
N ASP A 106 10.78 12.84 1.25
CA ASP A 106 11.28 13.73 0.22
C ASP A 106 10.11 14.37 -0.53
N LEU A 107 9.92 15.69 -0.34
CA LEU A 107 8.89 16.46 -1.01
C LEU A 107 9.03 16.40 -2.55
N ASN A 108 10.27 16.25 -3.03
CA ASN A 108 10.62 16.25 -4.44
C ASN A 108 10.90 14.83 -4.95
N LYS A 109 10.42 13.79 -4.26
CA LYS A 109 10.69 12.41 -4.64
C LYS A 109 10.20 12.12 -6.06
N ILE A 110 11.15 11.82 -6.95
CA ILE A 110 10.88 11.32 -8.29
C ILE A 110 11.11 9.81 -8.29
N VAL A 111 10.20 9.08 -8.92
CA VAL A 111 10.25 7.62 -9.03
C VAL A 111 10.18 7.23 -10.50
N ASP A 112 11.27 6.67 -11.02
CA ASP A 112 11.28 6.00 -12.30
C ASP A 112 10.73 4.58 -12.14
N ILE A 113 9.76 4.23 -12.99
CA ILE A 113 9.00 2.96 -13.00
C ILE A 113 9.12 2.38 -14.37
#